data_AF-A0A9D2IC45-F1
#
_entry.id   AF-A0A9D2IC45-F1
#
_cell.length_a   1.000
_cell.length_b   1.000
_cell.length_c   1.000
_cell.angle_alpha   90.00
_cell.angle_beta   90.00
_cell.angle_gamma   90.00
#
_symmetry.space_group_name_H-M   'P 1'
#
loop_
_entity.id
_entity.type
_entity.pdbx_description
1 polymer ?
#
loop_
_entity_poly.entity_id
_entity_poly.type
_entity_poly.pdbx_seq_one_letter_code
_entity_poly.pdbx_strand_id
1 'polypeptide(L)'
;MKKKILFRAATLGAAAVLSAGALMMFAGCSSKNPEVTITYTFNGKDYAVDYVLSRTDAPNTVQHFIELADAGFYDGLVVHNYDENRMYTGGYRIENDSLVEVDYFSTVRSLETENNMTFTQSVWADEACTEGLYTLYGEFSDNGVEQEYGRELSYTTGALVMYYTDKGNFNGNVTVKRADGGSENDGQETQQVAYKYNSATSLFYTFTGENDTNSSAYAVFGMAKNYEEQMTNGLLAAISDYQETLEEDASFTVEQTVPRNQYDPFEEVRKAGDQDTFNTPMEMPIVVKSVVVTKY
;
A
#
# COMPACT_ATOMS: atom_id res chain seq x y z
N MET A 1 34.89 21.59 -27.98
CA MET A 1 35.11 21.48 -26.52
C MET A 1 33.80 21.80 -25.81
N LYS A 2 33.01 20.77 -25.49
CA LYS A 2 31.73 20.91 -24.78
C LYS A 2 32.01 21.08 -23.29
N LYS A 3 31.50 22.15 -22.67
CA LYS A 3 31.55 22.38 -21.23
C LYS A 3 30.55 21.44 -20.56
N LYS A 4 31.04 20.44 -19.82
CA LYS A 4 30.24 19.65 -18.88
C LYS A 4 29.89 20.56 -17.69
N ILE A 5 28.62 20.86 -17.50
CA ILE A 5 28.13 21.52 -16.29
C ILE A 5 27.94 20.40 -15.25
N LEU A 6 28.87 20.35 -14.30
CA LEU A 6 28.76 19.52 -13.10
C LEU A 6 27.70 20.14 -12.19
N PHE A 7 26.51 19.54 -12.14
CA PHE A 7 25.60 19.74 -11.01
C PHE A 7 26.21 19.02 -9.81
N ARG A 8 26.88 19.79 -8.95
CA ARG A 8 27.29 19.32 -7.63
C ARG A 8 26.06 19.32 -6.74
N ALA A 9 25.57 18.13 -6.40
CA ALA A 9 24.63 17.93 -5.31
C ALA A 9 25.24 18.52 -4.03
N ALA A 10 24.66 19.63 -3.57
CA ALA A 10 24.92 20.16 -2.24
C ALA A 10 23.96 19.44 -1.30
N THR A 11 24.46 18.35 -0.70
CA THR A 11 23.91 17.78 0.52
C THR A 11 24.02 18.82 1.64
N LEU A 12 22.92 19.52 1.90
CA LEU A 12 22.73 20.32 3.11
C LEU A 12 21.40 19.90 3.71
N GLY A 13 21.48 19.42 4.95
CA GLY A 13 20.44 18.66 5.61
C GLY A 13 19.13 19.43 5.78
N ALA A 14 18.05 18.77 5.39
CA ALA A 14 16.76 19.01 6.00
C ALA A 14 16.77 18.27 7.33
N ALA A 15 16.99 19.02 8.42
CA ALA A 15 16.72 18.54 9.75
C ALA A 15 15.27 18.03 9.80
N ALA A 16 15.09 16.80 10.26
CA ALA A 16 13.81 16.19 10.55
C ALA A 16 13.01 17.13 11.47
N VAL A 17 12.03 17.83 10.90
CA VAL A 17 10.90 18.31 11.69
C VAL A 17 9.99 17.10 11.78
N LEU A 18 10.25 16.26 12.79
CA LEU A 18 9.24 15.35 13.33
C LEU A 18 8.13 16.24 13.87
N SER A 19 7.19 16.60 13.01
CA SER A 19 5.89 17.08 13.48
C SER A 19 5.26 15.91 14.19
N ALA A 20 5.39 15.90 15.52
CA ALA A 20 4.57 15.11 16.41
C ALA A 20 3.10 15.46 16.11
N GLY A 21 2.50 14.71 15.19
CA GLY A 21 1.07 14.71 14.96
C GLY A 21 0.42 14.14 16.21
N ALA A 22 -0.40 14.94 16.87
CA ALA A 22 -1.14 14.51 18.05
C ALA A 22 -2.01 13.29 17.69
N LEU A 23 -1.72 12.15 18.33
CA LEU A 23 -2.59 10.98 18.36
C LEU A 23 -3.94 11.40 18.99
N MET A 24 -4.88 11.85 18.17
CA MET A 24 -6.26 11.99 18.59
C MET A 24 -6.87 10.60 18.52
N MET A 25 -6.95 9.93 19.68
CA MET A 25 -7.78 8.73 19.84
C MET A 25 -9.25 9.13 19.63
N PHE A 26 -9.71 9.10 18.38
CA PHE A 26 -11.10 9.33 18.04
C PHE A 26 -11.88 8.04 18.25
N ALA A 27 -12.46 7.89 19.44
CA ALA A 27 -13.70 7.15 19.63
C ALA A 27 -14.89 7.93 18.99
N GLY A 28 -14.71 8.37 17.74
CA GLY A 28 -15.72 9.05 16.94
C GLY A 28 -16.52 8.01 16.16
N CYS A 29 -17.82 8.27 15.97
CA CYS A 29 -18.72 7.43 15.18
C CYS A 29 -18.09 7.11 13.82
N SER A 30 -17.60 5.87 13.67
CA SER A 30 -16.90 5.37 12.50
C SER A 30 -17.84 5.42 11.28
N SER A 31 -17.55 6.26 10.28
CA SER A 31 -18.41 6.38 9.10
C SER A 31 -18.25 5.21 8.15
N LYS A 32 -19.27 4.94 7.34
CA LYS A 32 -19.16 3.92 6.27
C LYS A 32 -18.11 4.30 5.23
N ASN A 33 -17.87 5.60 5.07
CA ASN A 33 -17.02 6.18 4.04
C ASN A 33 -15.98 7.13 4.66
N PRO A 34 -14.93 6.59 5.30
CA PRO A 34 -13.78 7.37 5.76
C PRO A 34 -13.14 8.12 4.60
N GLU A 35 -12.48 9.23 4.91
CA GLU A 35 -11.75 10.02 3.91
C GLU A 35 -10.29 10.13 4.34
N VAL A 36 -9.39 10.01 3.36
CA VAL A 36 -7.93 10.08 3.57
C VAL A 36 -7.30 11.00 2.54
N THR A 37 -6.24 11.69 2.92
CA THR A 37 -5.41 12.48 2.00
C THR A 37 -4.02 11.86 1.94
N ILE A 38 -3.61 11.42 0.75
CA ILE A 38 -2.23 10.99 0.48
C ILE A 38 -1.50 12.19 -0.11
N THR A 39 -0.43 12.64 0.55
CA THR A 39 0.43 13.71 0.03
C THR A 39 1.69 13.09 -0.57
N TYR A 40 1.90 13.32 -1.86
CA TYR A 40 3.10 12.91 -2.57
C TYR A 40 4.04 14.11 -2.75
N THR A 41 5.33 13.93 -2.49
CA THR A 41 6.36 14.88 -2.89
C THR A 41 6.98 14.41 -4.20
N PHE A 42 6.98 15.27 -5.21
CA PHE A 42 7.62 15.04 -6.49
C PHE A 42 8.30 16.34 -6.97
N ASN A 43 9.57 16.24 -7.37
CA ASN A 43 10.37 17.39 -7.82
C ASN A 43 10.32 18.61 -6.86
N GLY A 44 10.41 18.32 -5.57
CA GLY A 44 10.40 19.33 -4.50
C GLY A 44 9.05 20.04 -4.26
N LYS A 45 7.96 19.55 -4.86
CA LYS A 45 6.59 20.05 -4.66
C LYS A 45 5.70 18.97 -4.08
N ASP A 46 4.72 19.39 -3.30
CA ASP A 46 3.73 18.50 -2.70
C ASP A 46 2.42 18.50 -3.50
N TYR A 47 1.87 17.31 -3.70
CA TYR A 47 0.61 17.05 -4.38
C TYR A 47 -0.29 16.23 -3.47
N ALA A 48 -1.42 16.80 -3.06
CA ALA A 48 -2.38 16.13 -2.19
C ALA A 48 -3.50 15.50 -3.02
N VAL A 49 -3.80 14.23 -2.73
CA VAL A 49 -4.87 13.47 -3.38
C VAL A 49 -5.78 12.93 -2.31
N ASP A 50 -7.05 13.32 -2.38
CA ASP A 50 -8.06 12.90 -1.43
C ASP A 50 -8.80 11.67 -1.94
N TYR A 51 -9.00 10.69 -1.07
CA TYR A 51 -9.74 9.47 -1.35
C TYR A 51 -10.91 9.31 -0.38
N VAL A 52 -12.00 8.74 -0.89
CA VAL A 52 -13.08 8.18 -0.06
C VAL A 52 -12.88 6.68 -0.02
N LEU A 53 -12.77 6.12 1.18
CA LEU A 53 -12.65 4.68 1.41
C LEU A 53 -14.04 4.06 1.59
N SER A 54 -14.19 2.76 1.33
CA SER A 54 -15.47 2.04 1.49
C SER A 54 -15.35 0.91 2.51
N ARG A 55 -15.86 1.13 3.72
CA ARG A 55 -16.02 0.04 4.71
C ARG A 55 -17.14 -0.93 4.34
N THR A 56 -18.02 -0.55 3.41
CA THR A 56 -19.04 -1.46 2.86
C THR A 56 -18.36 -2.52 1.98
N ASP A 57 -17.45 -2.12 1.11
CA ASP A 57 -16.79 -3.03 0.17
C ASP A 57 -15.59 -3.76 0.77
N ALA A 58 -14.81 -3.11 1.63
CA ALA A 58 -13.54 -3.66 2.10
C ALA A 58 -13.25 -3.29 3.57
N PRO A 59 -14.10 -3.71 4.53
CA PRO A 59 -14.01 -3.28 5.93
C PRO A 59 -12.66 -3.57 6.60
N ASN A 60 -12.08 -4.77 6.44
CA ASN A 60 -10.79 -5.11 7.03
C ASN A 60 -9.66 -4.38 6.31
N THR A 61 -9.72 -4.28 4.97
CA THR A 61 -8.72 -3.53 4.19
C THR A 61 -8.69 -2.05 4.60
N VAL A 62 -9.86 -1.41 4.74
CA VAL A 62 -9.98 -0.01 5.16
C VAL A 62 -9.49 0.18 6.60
N GLN A 63 -9.88 -0.72 7.52
CA GLN A 63 -9.41 -0.65 8.91
C GLN A 63 -7.89 -0.74 8.98
N HIS A 64 -7.31 -1.71 8.28
CA HIS A 64 -5.87 -1.93 8.25
C HIS A 64 -5.10 -0.74 7.64
N PHE A 65 -5.57 -0.21 6.52
CA PHE A 65 -4.98 0.96 5.88
C PHE A 65 -5.02 2.20 6.80
N ILE A 66 -6.14 2.43 7.48
CA ILE A 66 -6.30 3.54 8.44
C ILE A 66 -5.34 3.38 9.63
N GLU A 67 -5.24 2.19 10.21
CA GLU A 67 -4.33 1.95 11.35
C GLU A 67 -2.86 2.18 10.96
N LEU A 68 -2.46 1.75 9.76
CA LEU A 68 -1.11 2.00 9.23
C LEU A 68 -0.87 3.49 8.98
N ALA A 69 -1.86 4.21 8.45
CA ALA A 69 -1.79 5.65 8.23
C ALA A 69 -1.67 6.42 9.55
N ASP A 70 -2.53 6.11 10.53
CA ASP A 70 -2.52 6.75 11.85
C ASP A 70 -1.22 6.49 12.63
N ALA A 71 -0.60 5.33 12.42
CA ALA A 71 0.70 4.99 12.97
C ALA A 71 1.88 5.63 12.21
N GLY A 72 1.65 6.30 11.08
CA GLY A 72 2.70 6.94 10.28
C GLY A 72 3.55 5.96 9.46
N PHE A 73 3.07 4.74 9.21
CA PHE A 73 3.83 3.71 8.50
C PHE A 73 4.24 4.14 7.08
N TYR A 74 3.35 4.84 6.39
CA TYR A 74 3.51 5.19 4.98
C TYR A 74 4.49 6.35 4.72
N ASP A 75 4.89 7.09 5.76
CA ASP A 75 5.73 8.28 5.63
C ASP A 75 7.13 7.89 5.11
N GLY A 76 7.56 8.56 4.04
CA GLY A 76 8.84 8.34 3.38
C GLY A 76 8.91 7.11 2.47
N LEU A 77 7.81 6.37 2.30
CA LEU A 77 7.75 5.30 1.28
C LEU A 77 7.72 5.91 -0.13
N VAL A 78 8.12 5.14 -1.13
CA VAL A 78 8.18 5.61 -2.51
C VAL A 78 7.19 4.88 -3.40
N VAL A 79 6.86 5.48 -4.55
CA VAL A 79 6.31 4.74 -5.68
C VAL A 79 7.43 3.85 -6.22
N HIS A 80 7.42 2.57 -5.84
CA HIS A 80 8.49 1.64 -6.18
C HIS A 80 8.33 1.02 -7.56
N ASN A 81 7.11 0.99 -8.10
CA ASN A 81 6.85 0.59 -9.47
C ASN A 81 5.87 1.60 -10.09
N TYR A 82 6.31 2.28 -11.14
CA TYR A 82 5.53 3.22 -11.91
C TYR A 82 5.33 2.65 -13.31
N ASP A 83 4.09 2.29 -13.65
CA ASP A 83 3.71 1.86 -14.99
C ASP A 83 2.65 2.81 -15.58
N GLU A 84 2.28 2.61 -16.85
CA GLU A 84 1.34 3.49 -17.57
C GLU A 84 -0.02 3.63 -16.87
N ASN A 85 -0.46 2.60 -16.14
CA ASN A 85 -1.80 2.50 -15.60
C ASN A 85 -1.84 2.41 -14.07
N ARG A 86 -0.69 2.35 -13.38
CA ARG A 86 -0.61 2.11 -11.94
C ARG A 86 0.61 2.78 -11.31
N MET A 87 0.38 3.35 -10.14
CA MET A 87 1.41 3.86 -9.24
C MET A 87 1.46 2.98 -7.98
N TYR A 88 2.38 2.02 -7.92
CA TYR A 88 2.53 1.10 -6.79
C TYR A 88 3.41 1.67 -5.69
N THR A 89 2.96 1.57 -4.44
CA THR A 89 3.68 2.03 -3.26
C THR A 89 3.37 1.16 -2.04
N GLY A 90 3.80 1.58 -0.86
CA GLY A 90 3.40 0.99 0.41
C GLY A 90 4.38 -0.02 0.99
N GLY A 91 5.51 -0.33 0.34
CA GLY A 91 6.43 -1.37 0.85
C GLY A 91 7.92 -1.11 0.68
N TYR A 92 8.32 0.02 0.09
CA TYR A 92 9.72 0.26 -0.24
C TYR A 92 10.13 1.71 0.04
N ARG A 93 11.43 1.88 0.31
CA ARG A 93 12.11 3.16 0.45
C ARG A 93 13.33 3.20 -0.47
N ILE A 94 13.82 4.41 -0.75
CA ILE A 94 15.13 4.58 -1.37
C ILE A 94 16.14 4.88 -0.27
N GLU A 95 17.15 4.02 -0.14
CA GLU A 95 18.25 4.17 0.79
C GLU A 95 19.57 4.02 0.05
N ASN A 96 20.46 5.02 0.18
CA ASN A 96 21.77 5.02 -0.49
C ASN A 96 21.68 4.67 -2.00
N ASP A 97 20.78 5.37 -2.71
CA ASP A 97 20.53 5.18 -4.14
C ASP A 97 20.04 3.78 -4.54
N SER A 98 19.49 3.00 -3.59
CA SER A 98 18.95 1.66 -3.81
C SER A 98 17.51 1.55 -3.34
N LEU A 99 16.70 0.79 -4.07
CA LEU A 99 15.34 0.43 -3.64
C LEU A 99 15.42 -0.70 -2.59
N VAL A 100 14.84 -0.46 -1.40
CA VAL A 100 14.91 -1.37 -0.25
C VAL A 100 13.50 -1.70 0.23
N GLU A 101 13.21 -3.00 0.37
CA GLU A 101 11.96 -3.49 0.98
C GLU A 101 11.94 -3.11 2.46
N VAL A 102 10.83 -2.55 2.92
CA VAL A 102 10.60 -2.30 4.35
C VAL A 102 10.32 -3.62 5.05
N ASP A 103 10.99 -3.88 6.18
CA ASP A 103 10.61 -4.98 7.08
C ASP A 103 9.27 -4.65 7.74
N TYR A 104 8.19 -4.90 7.01
CA TYR A 104 6.83 -4.60 7.39
C TYR A 104 6.49 -5.17 8.78
N PHE A 105 6.80 -6.45 9.01
CA PHE A 105 6.39 -7.13 10.23
C PHE A 105 7.13 -6.63 11.48
N SER A 106 8.41 -6.31 11.36
CA SER A 106 9.15 -5.71 12.48
C SER A 106 8.73 -4.25 12.70
N THR A 107 8.44 -3.52 11.62
CA THR A 107 8.01 -2.11 11.69
C THR A 107 6.64 -2.00 12.36
N VAL A 108 5.65 -2.78 11.94
CA VAL A 108 4.29 -2.77 12.52
C VAL A 108 4.32 -3.12 14.01
N ARG A 109 5.09 -4.14 14.40
CA ARG A 109 5.30 -4.49 15.82
C ARG A 109 5.92 -3.34 16.64
N SER A 110 6.86 -2.62 16.04
CA SER A 110 7.48 -1.46 16.68
C SER A 110 6.47 -0.33 16.85
N LEU A 111 5.64 -0.08 15.82
CA LEU A 111 4.59 0.94 15.85
C LEU A 111 3.52 0.67 16.91
N GLU A 112 3.15 -0.58 17.19
CA GLU A 112 2.26 -0.93 18.32
C GLU A 112 2.83 -0.42 19.65
N THR A 113 4.12 -0.65 19.85
CA THR A 113 4.82 -0.26 21.08
C THR A 113 4.98 1.26 21.17
N GLU A 114 5.39 1.90 20.07
CA GLU A 114 5.65 3.34 20.00
C GLU A 114 4.37 4.16 20.17
N ASN A 115 3.26 3.70 19.58
CA ASN A 115 1.97 4.39 19.63
C ASN A 115 1.05 3.90 20.75
N ASN A 116 1.47 2.88 21.52
CA ASN A 116 0.67 2.22 22.55
C ASN A 116 -0.72 1.81 22.01
N MET A 117 -0.71 1.09 20.89
CA MET A 117 -1.88 0.61 20.17
C MET A 117 -1.75 -0.88 19.83
N THR A 118 -2.82 -1.47 19.31
CA THR A 118 -2.81 -2.83 18.78
C THR A 118 -3.48 -2.82 17.42
N PHE A 119 -2.81 -3.36 16.41
CA PHE A 119 -3.39 -3.50 15.07
C PHE A 119 -4.47 -4.57 15.07
N THR A 120 -5.56 -4.29 14.38
CA THR A 120 -6.64 -5.25 14.20
C THR A 120 -6.18 -6.40 13.32
N GLN A 121 -6.23 -7.61 13.87
CA GLN A 121 -5.82 -8.83 13.16
C GLN A 121 -6.99 -9.41 12.37
N SER A 122 -6.72 -9.85 11.13
CA SER A 122 -7.67 -10.59 10.29
C SER A 122 -7.17 -11.97 9.88
N VAL A 123 -5.87 -12.25 10.08
CA VAL A 123 -5.21 -13.52 9.74
C VAL A 123 -4.29 -13.94 10.88
N TRP A 124 -4.32 -15.23 11.20
CA TRP A 124 -3.54 -15.83 12.28
C TRP A 124 -2.74 -17.05 11.79
N ALA A 125 -1.58 -17.26 12.41
CA ALA A 125 -0.72 -18.41 12.16
C ALA A 125 -1.25 -19.70 12.81
N ASP A 126 -2.08 -19.57 13.85
CA ASP A 126 -2.60 -20.66 14.67
C ASP A 126 -4.13 -20.73 14.64
N GLU A 127 -4.68 -21.92 14.89
CA GLU A 127 -6.14 -22.14 14.92
C GLU A 127 -6.85 -21.46 16.09
N ALA A 128 -6.13 -21.21 17.19
CA ALA A 128 -6.67 -20.54 18.37
C ALA A 128 -6.75 -19.02 18.20
N CYS A 129 -6.28 -18.49 17.06
CA CYS A 129 -6.24 -17.06 16.73
C CYS A 129 -5.50 -16.25 17.79
N THR A 130 -4.36 -16.75 18.25
CA THR A 130 -3.51 -16.10 19.27
C THR A 130 -2.24 -15.47 18.68
N GLU A 131 -1.81 -15.91 17.50
CA GLU A 131 -0.62 -15.45 16.79
C GLU A 131 -1.04 -14.70 15.51
N GLY A 132 -1.37 -13.42 15.65
CA GLY A 132 -1.72 -12.56 14.51
C GLY A 132 -0.55 -12.34 13.55
N LEU A 133 -0.83 -12.38 12.24
CA LEU A 133 0.20 -12.22 11.21
C LEU A 133 0.37 -10.78 10.73
N TYR A 134 -0.47 -9.83 11.16
CA TYR A 134 -0.52 -8.46 10.62
C TYR A 134 -0.82 -8.39 9.11
N THR A 135 -1.21 -9.51 8.49
CA THR A 135 -1.65 -9.55 7.09
C THR A 135 -3.18 -9.47 7.00
N LEU A 136 -3.65 -9.18 5.80
CA LEU A 136 -5.06 -9.09 5.47
C LEU A 136 -5.58 -10.38 4.84
N TYR A 137 -6.75 -10.82 5.30
CA TYR A 137 -7.61 -11.71 4.53
C TYR A 137 -7.98 -11.00 3.22
N GLY A 138 -8.44 -9.75 3.33
CA GLY A 138 -8.83 -8.89 2.20
C GLY A 138 -10.20 -9.24 1.64
N GLU A 139 -10.82 -8.30 0.92
CA GLU A 139 -12.17 -8.45 0.38
C GLU A 139 -12.19 -8.47 -1.17
N PHE A 140 -11.86 -9.64 -1.74
CA PHE A 140 -11.82 -9.85 -3.20
C PHE A 140 -12.21 -11.29 -3.57
N SER A 141 -12.69 -11.55 -4.79
CA SER A 141 -13.31 -12.84 -5.09
C SER A 141 -12.34 -14.02 -5.12
N ASP A 142 -11.08 -13.80 -5.53
CA ASP A 142 -10.13 -14.90 -5.73
C ASP A 142 -9.64 -15.53 -4.40
N ASN A 143 -9.83 -14.87 -3.25
CA ASN A 143 -9.61 -15.47 -1.93
C ASN A 143 -10.86 -16.15 -1.33
N GLY A 144 -11.97 -16.19 -2.08
CA GLY A 144 -13.23 -16.78 -1.67
C GLY A 144 -14.19 -15.83 -0.95
N VAL A 145 -13.92 -14.52 -0.90
CA VAL A 145 -14.88 -13.53 -0.40
C VAL A 145 -15.92 -13.20 -1.46
N GLU A 146 -17.18 -13.51 -1.15
CA GLU A 146 -18.33 -12.99 -1.88
C GLU A 146 -18.80 -11.69 -1.23
N GLN A 147 -18.94 -10.62 -2.03
CA GLN A 147 -19.40 -9.32 -1.56
C GLN A 147 -20.90 -9.36 -1.28
N GLU A 148 -21.27 -9.47 -0.01
CA GLU A 148 -22.66 -9.71 0.45
C GLU A 148 -23.63 -8.57 0.09
N TYR A 149 -23.13 -7.33 -0.04
CA TYR A 149 -23.96 -6.13 -0.26
C TYR A 149 -23.85 -5.51 -1.66
N GLY A 150 -23.16 -6.18 -2.59
CA GLY A 150 -22.85 -5.66 -3.91
C GLY A 150 -21.70 -4.65 -3.89
N ARG A 151 -20.86 -4.67 -4.92
CA ARG A 151 -19.64 -3.85 -4.99
C ARG A 151 -20.00 -2.41 -5.38
N GLU A 152 -19.79 -1.44 -4.48
CA GLU A 152 -19.99 -0.02 -4.76
C GLU A 152 -18.78 0.56 -5.52
N LEU A 153 -17.58 0.07 -5.22
CA LEU A 153 -16.35 0.49 -5.89
C LEU A 153 -15.95 -0.42 -7.06
N SER A 154 -15.70 0.19 -8.22
CA SER A 154 -15.21 -0.50 -9.41
C SER A 154 -13.73 -0.19 -9.67
N TYR A 155 -13.07 -1.10 -10.38
CA TYR A 155 -11.69 -0.91 -10.81
C TYR A 155 -11.63 0.07 -11.98
N THR A 156 -11.72 1.36 -11.66
CA THR A 156 -11.75 2.48 -12.60
C THR A 156 -10.72 3.52 -12.20
N THR A 157 -10.43 4.46 -13.10
CA THR A 157 -9.45 5.52 -12.88
C THR A 157 -9.66 6.21 -11.53
N GLY A 158 -8.58 6.30 -10.74
CA GLY A 158 -8.60 6.84 -9.38
C GLY A 158 -8.89 5.82 -8.28
N ALA A 159 -9.08 4.53 -8.62
CA ALA A 159 -9.23 3.47 -7.64
C ALA A 159 -7.97 3.30 -6.80
N LEU A 160 -8.16 3.14 -5.50
CA LEU A 160 -7.14 2.73 -4.54
C LEU A 160 -7.31 1.24 -4.26
N VAL A 161 -6.25 0.47 -4.53
CA VAL A 161 -6.32 -0.99 -4.58
C VAL A 161 -5.21 -1.61 -3.74
N MET A 162 -5.59 -2.46 -2.80
CA MET A 162 -4.67 -3.21 -1.93
C MET A 162 -4.28 -4.49 -2.64
N TYR A 163 -2.98 -4.78 -2.70
CA TYR A 163 -2.48 -5.98 -3.36
C TYR A 163 -1.50 -6.73 -2.46
N TYR A 164 -1.17 -7.96 -2.87
CA TYR A 164 -0.18 -8.80 -2.21
C TYR A 164 0.87 -9.24 -3.23
N THR A 165 2.06 -9.57 -2.73
CA THR A 165 3.11 -10.18 -3.53
C THR A 165 2.85 -11.67 -3.75
N ASP A 166 3.24 -12.18 -4.90
CA ASP A 166 3.22 -13.62 -5.17
C ASP A 166 4.11 -14.38 -4.16
N LYS A 167 3.63 -15.53 -3.68
CA LYS A 167 4.31 -16.38 -2.70
C LYS A 167 4.98 -17.59 -3.36
N GLY A 168 5.11 -17.57 -4.68
CA GLY A 168 5.78 -18.61 -5.47
C GLY A 168 5.09 -19.96 -5.30
N ASN A 169 5.86 -20.98 -4.97
CA ASN A 169 5.34 -22.34 -4.77
C ASN A 169 4.83 -22.62 -3.35
N PHE A 170 4.81 -21.63 -2.45
CA PHE A 170 4.30 -21.82 -1.10
C PHE A 170 2.79 -22.09 -1.13
N ASN A 171 2.38 -23.19 -0.50
CA ASN A 171 0.99 -23.64 -0.43
C ASN A 171 0.52 -23.85 1.02
N GLY A 172 1.11 -23.12 1.97
CA GLY A 172 0.67 -23.16 3.37
C GLY A 172 -0.67 -22.46 3.59
N ASN A 173 -1.35 -22.88 4.65
CA ASN A 173 -2.61 -22.30 5.09
C ASN A 173 -2.41 -21.43 6.33
N VAL A 174 -3.37 -20.52 6.54
CA VAL A 174 -3.51 -19.65 7.69
C VAL A 174 -4.95 -19.66 8.18
N THR A 175 -5.15 -19.26 9.43
CA THR A 175 -6.47 -19.20 10.04
C THR A 175 -7.09 -17.82 9.84
N VAL A 176 -8.38 -17.78 9.51
CA VAL A 176 -9.20 -16.57 9.56
C VAL A 176 -10.50 -16.83 10.32
N LYS A 177 -11.11 -15.77 10.84
CA LYS A 177 -12.46 -15.83 11.41
C LYS A 177 -13.48 -15.82 10.29
N ARG A 178 -14.52 -16.64 10.39
CA ARG A 178 -15.61 -16.66 9.42
C ARG A 178 -16.56 -15.49 9.67
N ALA A 179 -17.09 -14.90 8.60
CA ALA A 179 -18.07 -13.82 8.69
C ALA A 179 -19.39 -14.29 9.33
N ASP A 180 -19.77 -15.55 9.10
CA ASP A 180 -21.00 -16.18 9.59
C ASP A 180 -20.94 -16.62 11.07
N GLY A 181 -19.80 -16.41 11.75
CA GLY A 181 -19.57 -16.88 13.12
C GLY A 181 -19.72 -18.39 13.28
N GLY A 182 -19.51 -19.17 12.22
CA GLY A 182 -19.66 -20.63 12.22
C GLY A 182 -21.10 -21.13 12.10
N SER A 183 -22.08 -20.24 11.88
CA SER A 183 -23.49 -20.63 11.78
C SER A 183 -23.76 -21.59 10.60
N GLU A 184 -22.98 -21.53 9.52
CA GLU A 184 -23.07 -22.46 8.39
C GLU A 184 -22.04 -23.61 8.45
N ASN A 185 -21.33 -23.77 9.58
CA ASN A 185 -20.25 -24.74 9.72
C ASN A 185 -20.19 -25.39 11.12
N ASP A 186 -21.31 -25.95 11.58
CA ASP A 186 -21.41 -26.69 12.85
C ASP A 186 -20.89 -25.92 14.10
N GLY A 187 -20.94 -24.59 14.07
CA GLY A 187 -20.44 -23.72 15.14
C GLY A 187 -18.93 -23.50 15.13
N GLN A 188 -18.22 -23.97 14.10
CA GLN A 188 -16.79 -23.69 13.93
C GLN A 188 -16.59 -22.26 13.40
N GLU A 189 -16.17 -21.35 14.29
CA GLU A 189 -16.04 -19.91 14.02
C GLU A 189 -14.83 -19.52 13.15
N THR A 190 -13.91 -20.46 12.90
CA THR A 190 -12.67 -20.23 12.13
C THR A 190 -12.60 -21.13 10.91
N GLN A 191 -11.77 -20.75 9.94
CA GLN A 191 -11.48 -21.57 8.77
C GLN A 191 -10.01 -21.43 8.34
N GLN A 192 -9.49 -22.48 7.71
CA GLN A 192 -8.17 -22.49 7.09
C GLN A 192 -8.27 -22.01 5.64
N VAL A 193 -7.45 -21.04 5.27
CA VAL A 193 -7.40 -20.46 3.92
C VAL A 193 -5.95 -20.37 3.44
N ALA A 194 -5.73 -20.36 2.13
CA ALA A 194 -4.39 -20.35 1.56
C ALA A 194 -3.68 -19.01 1.83
N TYR A 195 -2.49 -19.04 2.44
CA TYR A 195 -1.75 -17.82 2.79
C TYR A 195 -1.44 -16.92 1.59
N LYS A 196 -1.19 -17.51 0.41
CA LYS A 196 -0.83 -16.77 -0.80
C LYS A 196 -1.83 -15.69 -1.21
N TYR A 197 -3.11 -15.85 -0.86
CA TYR A 197 -4.15 -14.84 -1.08
C TYR A 197 -4.41 -13.97 0.15
N ASN A 198 -4.04 -14.43 1.34
CA ASN A 198 -4.36 -13.81 2.62
C ASN A 198 -3.09 -13.24 3.29
N SER A 199 -2.27 -12.57 2.46
CA SER A 199 -0.94 -12.10 2.78
C SER A 199 -0.68 -10.65 2.36
N ALA A 200 -1.75 -9.90 2.05
CA ALA A 200 -1.61 -8.47 1.79
C ALA A 200 -1.13 -7.78 3.08
N THR A 201 -0.16 -6.88 2.92
CA THR A 201 0.45 -6.09 4.00
C THR A 201 -0.01 -4.64 3.83
N SER A 202 0.92 -3.75 3.54
CA SER A 202 0.72 -2.31 3.32
C SER A 202 0.75 -1.91 1.85
N LEU A 203 0.91 -2.87 0.94
CA LEU A 203 1.10 -2.65 -0.49
C LEU A 203 -0.20 -2.23 -1.20
N PHE A 204 -0.18 -1.06 -1.81
CA PHE A 204 -1.32 -0.57 -2.59
C PHE A 204 -0.85 0.15 -3.86
N TYR A 205 -1.78 0.38 -4.78
CA TYR A 205 -1.58 1.30 -5.89
C TYR A 205 -2.78 2.20 -6.11
N THR A 206 -2.52 3.34 -6.72
CA THR A 206 -3.56 4.12 -7.41
C THR A 206 -3.62 3.66 -8.85
N PHE A 207 -4.81 3.27 -9.32
CA PHE A 207 -5.05 2.94 -10.71
C PHE A 207 -5.26 4.24 -11.52
N THR A 208 -4.43 4.44 -12.55
CA THR A 208 -4.42 5.64 -13.41
C THR A 208 -4.91 5.36 -14.83
N GLY A 209 -5.14 4.10 -15.20
CA GLY A 209 -5.65 3.69 -16.50
C GLY A 209 -7.16 3.83 -16.64
N GLU A 210 -7.69 3.48 -17.82
CA GLU A 210 -9.11 3.68 -18.16
C GLU A 210 -10.04 2.54 -17.68
N ASN A 211 -9.59 1.27 -17.69
CA ASN A 211 -10.29 0.10 -17.14
C ASN A 211 -9.30 -1.07 -16.98
N ASP A 212 -9.43 -1.86 -15.91
CA ASP A 212 -8.70 -3.14 -15.76
C ASP A 212 -9.68 -4.29 -15.50
N THR A 213 -9.36 -5.46 -16.03
CA THR A 213 -10.12 -6.69 -15.87
C THR A 213 -9.81 -7.42 -14.56
N ASN A 214 -8.73 -7.06 -13.83
CA ASN A 214 -8.28 -7.77 -12.61
C ASN A 214 -9.04 -7.39 -11.32
N SER A 215 -10.31 -7.02 -11.41
CA SER A 215 -11.13 -6.71 -10.23
C SER A 215 -11.31 -7.88 -9.25
N SER A 216 -11.03 -9.11 -9.68
CA SER A 216 -11.22 -10.33 -8.89
C SER A 216 -10.07 -10.63 -7.92
N ALA A 217 -8.86 -10.20 -8.26
CA ALA A 217 -7.64 -10.61 -7.56
C ALA A 217 -7.26 -9.71 -6.39
N TYR A 218 -7.77 -8.47 -6.35
CA TYR A 218 -7.36 -7.45 -5.39
C TYR A 218 -8.54 -6.62 -4.89
N ALA A 219 -8.44 -6.18 -3.64
CA ALA A 219 -9.47 -5.39 -2.98
C ALA A 219 -9.38 -3.93 -3.42
N VAL A 220 -10.41 -3.44 -4.11
CA VAL A 220 -10.60 -2.00 -4.34
C VAL A 220 -11.28 -1.44 -3.10
N PHE A 221 -10.60 -0.53 -2.39
CA PHE A 221 -11.04 -0.09 -1.06
C PHE A 221 -11.23 1.42 -0.96
N GLY A 222 -10.92 2.19 -2.01
CA GLY A 222 -11.21 3.60 -2.08
C GLY A 222 -11.18 4.18 -3.49
N MET A 223 -11.64 5.42 -3.64
CA MET A 223 -11.64 6.17 -4.89
C MET A 223 -11.19 7.61 -4.66
N ALA A 224 -10.37 8.14 -5.57
CA ALA A 224 -9.98 9.54 -5.55
C ALA A 224 -11.22 10.44 -5.73
N LYS A 225 -11.37 11.47 -4.88
CA LYS A 225 -12.53 12.37 -4.88
C LYS A 225 -12.55 13.30 -6.07
N ASN A 226 -11.37 13.78 -6.48
CA ASN A 226 -11.21 14.73 -7.57
C ASN A 226 -9.99 14.33 -8.40
N TYR A 227 -10.08 13.15 -9.02
CA TYR A 227 -8.98 12.56 -9.79
C TYR A 227 -8.49 13.52 -10.89
N GLU A 228 -9.39 14.17 -11.61
CA GLU A 228 -9.04 15.08 -12.70
C GLU A 228 -8.17 16.25 -12.21
N GLU A 229 -8.55 16.92 -11.11
CA GLU A 229 -7.78 18.07 -10.60
C GLU A 229 -6.52 17.65 -9.86
N GLN A 230 -6.61 16.63 -8.99
CA GLN A 230 -5.53 16.28 -8.06
C GLN A 230 -4.47 15.34 -8.67
N MET A 231 -4.90 14.44 -9.57
CA MET A 231 -4.02 13.50 -10.26
C MET A 231 -3.73 13.97 -11.68
N THR A 232 -4.72 13.98 -12.58
CA THR A 232 -4.51 14.27 -14.02
C THR A 232 -3.86 15.64 -14.24
N ASN A 233 -4.47 16.70 -13.71
CA ASN A 233 -3.96 18.08 -13.80
C ASN A 233 -2.97 18.44 -12.69
N GLY A 234 -2.74 17.51 -11.75
CA GLY A 234 -1.87 17.69 -10.59
C GLY A 234 -0.61 16.85 -10.72
N LEU A 235 -0.51 15.79 -9.92
CA LEU A 235 0.69 14.96 -9.83
C LEU A 235 1.12 14.36 -11.18
N LEU A 236 0.19 13.81 -11.96
CA LEU A 236 0.48 13.18 -13.25
C LEU A 236 0.90 14.21 -14.30
N ALA A 237 0.29 15.40 -14.33
CA ALA A 237 0.74 16.49 -15.18
C ALA A 237 2.18 16.90 -14.83
N ALA A 238 2.51 17.04 -13.55
CA ALA A 238 3.86 17.39 -13.14
C ALA A 238 4.90 16.32 -13.52
N ILE A 239 4.53 15.04 -13.42
CA ILE A 239 5.36 13.93 -13.88
C ILE A 239 5.54 14.02 -15.40
N SER A 240 4.46 14.19 -16.17
CA SER A 240 4.52 14.34 -17.64
C SER A 240 5.42 15.50 -18.05
N ASP A 241 5.26 16.67 -17.42
CA ASP A 241 6.08 17.86 -17.66
C ASP A 241 7.57 17.55 -17.41
N TYR A 242 7.90 16.79 -16.36
CA TYR A 242 9.28 16.37 -16.11
C TYR A 242 9.79 15.41 -17.19
N GLN A 243 8.98 14.43 -17.60
CA GLN A 243 9.35 13.47 -18.65
C GLN A 243 9.66 14.17 -19.98
N GLU A 244 8.91 15.22 -20.33
CA GLU A 244 9.17 16.04 -21.53
C GLU A 244 10.51 16.79 -21.48
N THR A 245 11.11 16.97 -20.29
CA THR A 245 12.44 17.57 -20.14
C THR A 245 13.59 16.57 -20.26
N LEU A 246 13.29 15.27 -20.27
CA LEU A 246 14.30 14.23 -20.43
C LEU A 246 14.83 14.20 -21.87
N GLU A 247 16.08 13.77 -22.02
CA GLU A 247 16.65 13.51 -23.35
C GLU A 247 15.87 12.37 -24.03
N GLU A 248 15.88 12.33 -25.37
CA GLU A 248 15.05 11.39 -26.17
C GLU A 248 15.27 9.91 -25.83
N ASP A 249 16.47 9.55 -25.32
CA ASP A 249 16.84 8.20 -24.91
C ASP A 249 16.82 7.97 -23.39
N ALA A 250 16.47 8.98 -22.60
CA ALA A 250 16.34 8.87 -21.15
C ALA A 250 14.94 8.40 -20.75
N SER A 251 14.90 7.44 -19.83
CA SER A 251 13.66 6.95 -19.23
C SER A 251 13.43 7.60 -17.88
N PHE A 252 12.17 7.89 -17.56
CA PHE A 252 11.77 8.38 -16.23
C PHE A 252 12.08 7.37 -15.13
N THR A 253 11.93 6.09 -15.45
CA THR A 253 12.13 4.97 -14.55
C THR A 253 13.35 4.16 -14.95
N VAL A 254 13.98 3.53 -13.97
CA VAL A 254 15.03 2.53 -14.16
C VAL A 254 14.58 1.20 -13.59
N GLU A 255 14.97 0.10 -14.24
CA GLU A 255 14.67 -1.24 -13.73
C GLU A 255 15.43 -1.48 -12.41
N GLN A 256 14.71 -1.91 -11.38
CA GLN A 256 15.26 -2.30 -10.09
C GLN A 256 14.83 -3.74 -9.80
N THR A 257 15.79 -4.63 -9.64
CA THR A 257 15.52 -6.02 -9.22
C THR A 257 15.80 -6.17 -7.74
N VAL A 258 14.78 -6.54 -6.98
CA VAL A 258 14.85 -6.69 -5.53
C VAL A 258 14.40 -8.09 -5.11
N PRO A 259 14.93 -8.62 -3.99
CA PRO A 259 14.37 -9.84 -3.39
C PRO A 259 12.88 -9.64 -3.07
N ARG A 260 12.05 -10.63 -3.42
CA ARG A 260 10.64 -10.64 -3.08
C ARG A 260 10.45 -11.29 -1.71
N ASN A 261 9.58 -10.73 -0.86
CA ASN A 261 9.16 -11.32 0.41
C ASN A 261 10.32 -11.55 1.39
N GLN A 262 11.31 -10.66 1.44
CA GLN A 262 12.53 -10.89 2.24
C GLN A 262 12.23 -11.07 3.73
N TYR A 263 11.15 -10.45 4.20
CA TYR A 263 10.76 -10.42 5.61
C TYR A 263 9.48 -11.20 5.94
N ASP A 264 8.93 -11.96 4.99
CA ASP A 264 7.69 -12.73 5.18
C ASP A 264 7.77 -13.66 6.40
N PRO A 265 6.72 -13.82 7.23
CA PRO A 265 6.76 -14.63 8.44
C PRO A 265 7.13 -16.10 8.17
N PHE A 266 6.77 -16.64 7.01
CA PHE A 266 7.06 -18.02 6.65
C PHE A 266 8.46 -18.16 6.06
N GLU A 267 9.31 -18.95 6.74
CA GLU A 267 10.69 -19.15 6.35
C GLU A 267 10.84 -19.72 4.93
N GLU A 268 9.91 -20.58 4.52
CA GLU A 268 9.86 -21.17 3.19
C GLU A 268 9.63 -20.11 2.09
N VAL A 269 8.81 -19.09 2.37
CA VAL A 269 8.59 -17.97 1.47
C VAL A 269 9.87 -17.13 1.37
N ARG A 270 10.48 -16.76 2.49
CA ARG A 270 11.75 -15.98 2.49
C ARG A 270 12.87 -16.70 1.75
N LYS A 271 12.97 -18.03 1.92
CA LYS A 271 14.04 -18.85 1.33
C LYS A 271 13.80 -19.25 -0.12
N ALA A 272 12.62 -18.98 -0.68
CA ALA A 272 12.37 -19.21 -2.10
C ALA A 272 13.37 -18.41 -2.98
N GLY A 273 13.77 -17.21 -2.52
CA GLY A 273 14.76 -16.39 -3.20
C GLY A 273 14.26 -15.78 -4.51
N ASP A 274 12.94 -15.73 -4.68
CA ASP A 274 12.29 -15.09 -5.82
C ASP A 274 12.61 -13.58 -5.83
N GLN A 275 12.57 -12.97 -7.02
CA GLN A 275 12.86 -11.56 -7.21
C GLN A 275 11.73 -10.90 -8.01
N ASP A 276 11.51 -9.62 -7.75
CA ASP A 276 10.68 -8.75 -8.57
C ASP A 276 11.54 -7.71 -9.27
N THR A 277 11.19 -7.41 -10.52
CA THR A 277 11.75 -6.28 -11.26
C THR A 277 10.69 -5.20 -11.37
N PHE A 278 11.03 -4.00 -10.91
CA PHE A 278 10.16 -2.82 -10.94
C PHE A 278 10.74 -1.73 -11.83
N ASN A 279 9.86 -0.91 -12.42
CA ASN A 279 10.22 0.34 -13.08
C ASN A 279 10.13 1.46 -12.06
N THR A 280 11.26 1.85 -11.46
CA THR A 280 11.29 2.78 -10.34
C THR A 280 11.80 4.16 -10.75
N PRO A 281 11.14 5.28 -10.40
CA PRO A 281 11.66 6.62 -10.61
C PRO A 281 12.79 6.94 -9.62
N MET A 282 14.01 6.45 -9.86
CA MET A 282 15.13 6.58 -8.92
C MET A 282 15.74 7.99 -8.90
N GLU A 283 15.88 8.63 -10.06
CA GLU A 283 16.48 9.97 -10.17
C GLU A 283 15.55 11.08 -9.66
N MET A 284 14.26 10.93 -9.89
CA MET A 284 13.22 11.84 -9.42
C MET A 284 12.09 11.06 -8.71
N PRO A 285 12.31 10.63 -7.46
CA PRO A 285 11.35 9.81 -6.74
C PRO A 285 10.02 10.51 -6.49
N ILE A 286 8.96 9.71 -6.54
CA ILE A 286 7.64 10.09 -6.03
C ILE A 286 7.56 9.53 -4.60
N VAL A 287 7.64 10.40 -3.61
CA VAL A 287 7.70 10.02 -2.19
C VAL A 287 6.35 10.26 -1.55
N VAL A 288 5.82 9.29 -0.81
CA VAL A 288 4.69 9.49 0.09
C VAL A 288 5.20 10.31 1.27
N LYS A 289 4.83 11.58 1.31
CA LYS A 289 5.15 12.48 2.42
C LYS A 289 4.34 12.14 3.66
N SER A 290 3.04 11.88 3.47
CA SER A 290 2.13 11.52 4.55
C SER A 290 0.85 10.90 4.02
N VAL A 291 0.21 10.05 4.84
CA VAL A 291 -1.18 9.60 4.66
C VAL A 291 -1.97 10.02 5.89
N VAL A 292 -2.97 10.89 5.72
CA VAL A 292 -3.73 11.46 6.83
C VAL A 292 -5.21 11.11 6.70
N VAL A 293 -5.80 10.52 7.74
CA VAL A 293 -7.24 10.31 7.83
C VAL A 293 -7.92 11.63 8.16
N THR A 294 -8.73 12.14 7.23
CA THR A 294 -9.45 13.42 7.37
C THR A 294 -10.86 13.24 7.89
N LYS A 295 -11.40 12.02 7.84
CA LYS A 295 -12.70 11.62 8.38
C LYS A 295 -12.73 10.13 8.68
N TYR A 296 -13.15 9.76 9.89
CA TYR A 296 -13.26 8.36 10.36
C TYR A 296 -14.61 7.73 10.08
#